data_AF-A0A5C5ZCD0-F1
#
_entry.id   AF-A0A5C5ZCD0-F1
#
_cell.length_a   1.000
_cell.length_b   1.000
_cell.length_c   1.000
_cell.angle_alpha   90.00
_cell.angle_beta   90.00
_cell.angle_gamma   90.00
#
_symmetry.space_group_name_H-M   'P 1'
#
loop_
_entity.id
_entity.type
_entity.pdbx_description
1 polymer ?
#
loop_
_entity_poly.entity_id
_entity_poly.type
_entity_poly.pdbx_seq_one_letter_code
_entity_poly.pdbx_strand_id
1 'polypeptide(L)'
;MTDATPNPYQPPAAVETDSDTGSLLAIPICITLKMTTGYLMDAFTRTRDRNPTRKRWLFIRWPIAAFLLLLAAMLGFNTQPLYGLGFAAFVVSSFFAYRIDEWYYRFTLSRSTWLNATCDIEISGDGYRVSSLGYDLTVPWSSFTMADIFNDGILLYQTNTSSPWIPWSAFSTDFDADRFRNFTLRQFADNHRVHAEARWFGFTNGMSTHGPR
;
A
#
# COMPACT_ATOMS: atom_id res chain seq x y z
N MET A 1 22.47 31.19 -38.11
CA MET A 1 22.98 30.53 -36.90
C MET A 1 22.12 30.97 -35.75
N THR A 2 21.10 30.19 -35.41
CA THR A 2 20.17 30.47 -34.32
C THR A 2 20.47 29.49 -33.20
N ASP A 3 21.06 30.01 -32.13
CA ASP A 3 21.31 29.30 -30.88
C ASP A 3 19.97 29.04 -30.21
N ALA A 4 19.49 27.80 -30.27
CA ALA A 4 18.26 27.39 -29.60
C ALA A 4 18.59 27.09 -28.13
N THR A 5 18.20 27.99 -27.24
CA THR A 5 18.25 27.78 -25.80
C THR A 5 17.45 26.52 -25.41
N PRO A 6 18.02 25.57 -24.65
CA PRO A 6 17.34 24.35 -24.24
C PRO A 6 16.06 24.66 -23.44
N ASN A 7 14.96 23.98 -23.80
CA ASN A 7 13.68 24.15 -23.12
C ASN A 7 13.78 23.59 -21.68
N PRO A 8 13.58 24.42 -20.63
CA PRO A 8 13.69 23.99 -19.23
C PRO A 8 12.58 23.01 -18.79
N TYR A 9 11.55 22.80 -19.63
CA TYR A 9 10.47 21.85 -19.40
C TYR A 9 10.63 20.54 -20.17
N GLN A 10 11.75 20.35 -20.86
CA GLN A 10 12.02 19.07 -21.49
C GLN A 10 12.30 18.06 -20.37
N PRO A 11 11.46 17.01 -20.20
CA PRO A 11 11.75 15.97 -19.23
C PRO A 11 13.15 15.41 -19.53
N PRO A 12 13.95 15.06 -18.50
CA PRO A 12 15.25 14.46 -18.73
C PRO A 12 15.08 13.33 -19.73
N ALA A 13 15.92 13.31 -20.77
CA ALA A 13 15.93 12.24 -21.75
C ALA A 13 15.90 10.92 -20.98
N ALA A 14 14.94 10.06 -21.31
CA ALA A 14 14.82 8.75 -20.69
C ALA A 14 16.22 8.13 -20.72
N VAL A 15 16.78 7.89 -19.55
CA VAL A 15 18.04 7.16 -19.43
C VAL A 15 17.79 5.86 -20.17
N GLU A 16 18.52 5.63 -21.25
CA GLU A 16 18.50 4.34 -21.95
C GLU A 16 18.96 3.32 -20.93
N THR A 17 18.01 2.67 -20.27
CA THR A 17 18.26 1.59 -19.36
C THR A 17 18.92 0.50 -20.19
N ASP A 18 20.18 0.19 -19.87
CA ASP A 18 20.97 -0.83 -20.55
C ASP A 18 20.13 -2.07 -20.87
N SER A 19 20.28 -2.53 -22.11
CA SER A 19 19.65 -3.69 -22.76
C SER A 19 19.66 -5.00 -21.94
N ASP A 20 20.40 -5.07 -20.83
CA ASP A 20 20.50 -6.25 -19.97
C ASP A 20 19.25 -6.47 -19.10
N THR A 21 18.44 -5.44 -18.86
CA THR A 21 17.20 -5.59 -18.08
C THR A 21 16.12 -6.33 -18.89
N GLY A 22 16.09 -6.12 -20.22
CA GLY A 22 15.20 -6.83 -21.15
C GLY A 22 15.50 -8.33 -21.22
N SER A 23 16.76 -8.73 -21.03
CA SER A 23 17.15 -10.15 -21.02
C SER A 23 16.53 -10.93 -19.84
N LEU A 24 16.41 -10.29 -18.68
CA LEU A 24 15.79 -10.91 -17.51
C LEU A 24 14.29 -11.12 -17.65
N LEU A 25 13.57 -10.39 -18.51
CA LEU A 25 12.12 -10.56 -18.74
C LEU A 25 11.76 -11.03 -20.17
N ALA A 26 12.71 -11.67 -20.87
CA ALA A 26 12.49 -12.19 -22.23
C ALA A 26 11.26 -13.12 -22.35
N ILE A 27 10.96 -13.87 -21.28
CA ILE A 27 9.72 -14.62 -21.12
C ILE A 27 8.82 -13.88 -20.11
N PRO A 28 7.58 -13.51 -20.47
CA PRO A 28 6.68 -12.82 -19.56
C PRO A 28 6.30 -13.72 -18.38
N ILE A 29 6.21 -13.13 -17.18
CA ILE A 29 5.77 -13.83 -15.97
C ILE A 29 4.28 -13.57 -15.82
N CYS A 30 3.48 -14.64 -15.84
CA CYS A 30 2.04 -14.57 -15.68
C CYS A 30 1.64 -14.97 -14.26
N ILE A 31 0.81 -14.15 -13.63
CA ILE A 31 0.35 -14.29 -12.26
C ILE A 31 -1.16 -14.16 -12.25
N THR A 32 -1.86 -15.06 -11.58
CA THR A 32 -3.31 -14.97 -11.39
C THR A 32 -3.62 -14.69 -9.93
N LEU A 33 -4.23 -13.54 -9.66
CA LEU A 33 -4.61 -13.09 -8.32
C LEU A 33 -6.12 -13.02 -8.16
N LYS A 34 -6.62 -13.54 -7.04
CA LYS A 34 -8.01 -13.36 -6.64
C LYS A 34 -8.12 -12.17 -5.70
N MET A 35 -8.87 -11.15 -6.12
CA MET A 35 -9.10 -9.91 -5.37
C MET A 35 -10.10 -10.13 -4.22
N THR A 36 -9.67 -10.86 -3.20
CA THR A 36 -10.48 -11.11 -1.99
C THR A 36 -10.47 -9.90 -1.05
N THR A 37 -11.47 -9.80 -0.16
CA THR A 37 -11.53 -8.73 0.85
C THR A 37 -10.28 -8.69 1.73
N GLY A 38 -9.78 -9.87 2.14
CA GLY A 38 -8.58 -9.98 2.96
C GLY A 38 -7.35 -9.42 2.24
N TYR A 39 -7.13 -9.87 1.00
CA TYR A 39 -6.03 -9.38 0.17
C TYR A 39 -6.07 -7.85 -0.03
N LEU A 40 -7.23 -7.28 -0.36
CA LEU A 40 -7.37 -5.84 -0.57
C LEU A 40 -7.16 -5.03 0.71
N MET A 41 -7.64 -5.56 1.84
CA MET A 41 -7.41 -4.96 3.17
C MET A 41 -5.95 -5.03 3.58
N ASP A 42 -5.26 -6.13 3.30
CA ASP A 42 -3.85 -6.29 3.60
C ASP A 42 -2.99 -5.35 2.73
N ALA A 43 -3.28 -5.27 1.43
CA ALA A 43 -2.63 -4.32 0.52
C ALA A 43 -2.84 -2.86 0.97
N PHE A 44 -4.07 -2.51 1.38
CA PHE A 44 -4.39 -1.19 1.90
C PHE A 44 -3.66 -0.89 3.21
N THR A 45 -3.62 -1.86 4.13
CA THR A 45 -2.96 -1.70 5.44
C THR A 45 -1.46 -1.49 5.26
N ARG A 46 -0.80 -2.27 4.40
CA ARG A 46 0.63 -2.09 4.08
C ARG A 46 0.91 -0.71 3.47
N THR A 47 0.07 -0.27 2.54
CA THR A 47 0.17 1.07 1.94
C THR A 47 0.03 2.17 3.00
N ARG A 48 -0.90 1.98 3.95
CA ARG A 48 -1.19 2.95 5.01
C ARG A 48 -0.09 3.01 6.08
N ASP A 49 0.43 1.87 6.51
CA ASP A 49 1.43 1.76 7.58
C ASP A 49 2.79 2.34 7.19
N ARG A 50 3.00 2.55 5.89
CA ARG A 50 4.21 3.14 5.34
C ARG A 50 4.38 4.61 5.71
N ASN A 51 3.31 5.38 5.88
CA ASN A 51 3.44 6.82 6.06
C ASN A 51 4.02 7.12 7.47
N PRO A 52 5.33 7.43 7.60
CA PRO A 52 5.95 7.60 8.92
C PRO A 52 5.39 8.82 9.64
N THR A 53 4.90 9.81 8.88
CA THR A 53 4.20 10.97 9.37
C THR A 53 2.93 10.57 10.13
N ARG A 54 2.23 9.51 9.70
CA ARG A 54 1.05 9.01 10.43
C ARG A 54 1.43 8.36 11.76
N LYS A 55 2.51 7.58 11.82
CA LYS A 55 3.01 7.00 13.08
C LYS A 55 3.41 8.10 14.06
N ARG A 56 4.15 9.12 13.58
CA ARG A 56 4.50 10.31 14.38
C ARG A 56 3.26 11.08 14.83
N TRP A 57 2.27 11.24 13.95
CA TRP A 57 1.01 11.91 14.27
C TRP A 57 0.23 11.16 15.35
N LEU A 58 0.18 9.83 15.30
CA LEU A 58 -0.44 9.01 16.35
C LEU A 58 0.20 9.27 17.72
N PHE A 59 1.53 9.39 17.79
CA PHE A 59 2.23 9.74 19.03
C PHE A 59 1.93 11.17 19.52
N ILE A 60 1.90 12.15 18.62
CA ILE A 60 1.60 13.56 18.96
C ILE A 60 0.12 13.75 19.33
N ARG A 61 -0.77 12.93 18.76
CA ARG A 61 -2.20 13.01 18.96
C ARG A 61 -2.64 12.66 20.38
N TRP A 62 -2.00 11.67 21.02
CA TRP A 62 -2.30 11.26 22.40
C TRP A 62 -2.21 12.39 23.43
N PRO A 63 -1.11 13.15 23.52
CA PRO A 63 -1.01 14.26 24.47
C PRO A 63 -1.98 15.40 24.13
N ILE A 64 -2.20 15.72 22.83
CA ILE A 64 -3.19 16.72 22.43
C ILE A 64 -4.58 16.34 22.93
N ALA A 65 -4.97 15.08 22.75
CA ALA A 65 -6.29 14.64 23.15
C ALA A 65 -6.44 14.52 24.68
N ALA A 66 -5.39 14.12 25.40
CA ALA A 66 -5.37 14.17 26.86
C ALA A 66 -5.55 15.60 27.38
N PHE A 67 -4.88 16.58 26.75
CA PHE A 67 -5.05 18.00 27.05
C PHE A 67 -6.47 18.48 26.76
N LEU A 68 -7.05 18.12 25.61
CA LEU A 68 -8.43 18.48 25.28
C LEU A 68 -9.45 17.86 26.24
N LEU A 69 -9.26 16.61 26.68
CA LEU A 69 -10.12 15.99 27.69
C LEU A 69 -10.03 16.70 29.06
N LEU A 70 -8.84 17.14 29.45
CA LEU A 70 -8.63 17.89 30.68
C LEU A 70 -9.34 19.25 30.61
N LEU A 71 -9.25 19.94 29.47
CA LEU A 71 -9.98 21.19 29.21
C LEU A 71 -11.50 20.96 29.26
N ALA A 72 -11.98 19.86 28.68
CA ALA A 72 -13.39 19.46 28.72
C ALA A 72 -13.91 19.27 30.15
N ALA A 73 -13.11 18.61 30.99
CA ALA A 73 -13.43 18.40 32.39
C ALA A 73 -13.53 19.74 33.12
N MET A 74 -12.54 20.64 32.96
CA MET A 74 -12.56 21.96 33.60
C MET A 74 -13.76 22.82 33.19
N LEU A 75 -14.14 22.79 31.90
CA LEU A 75 -15.30 23.53 31.40
C LEU A 75 -16.63 22.90 31.85
N GLY A 76 -16.69 21.56 31.86
CA GLY A 76 -17.89 20.79 32.22
C GLY A 76 -18.28 20.94 33.70
N PHE A 77 -17.31 21.12 34.60
CA PHE A 77 -17.58 21.37 36.02
C PHE A 77 -18.10 22.79 36.31
N ASN A 78 -17.83 23.77 35.43
CA ASN A 78 -18.06 25.18 35.75
C ASN A 78 -19.26 25.82 35.04
N THR A 79 -19.70 25.28 33.90
CA THR A 79 -20.71 25.94 33.06
C THR A 79 -21.95 25.08 32.86
N GLN A 80 -21.87 23.97 32.12
CA GLN A 80 -22.96 23.00 31.98
C GLN A 80 -22.40 21.60 31.66
N PRO A 81 -22.82 20.55 32.40
CA PRO A 81 -22.28 19.19 32.23
C PRO A 81 -22.56 18.59 30.84
N LEU A 82 -23.65 19.02 30.18
CA LEU A 82 -24.00 18.56 28.82
C LEU A 82 -22.97 18.98 27.77
N TYR A 83 -22.42 20.20 27.85
CA TYR A 83 -21.39 20.65 26.92
C TYR A 83 -20.07 19.90 27.13
N GLY A 84 -19.70 19.62 28.39
CA GLY A 84 -18.54 18.80 28.71
C GLY A 84 -18.66 17.39 28.12
N LEU A 85 -19.85 16.77 28.21
CA LEU A 85 -20.12 15.44 27.67
C LEU A 85 -20.07 15.42 26.13
N GLY A 86 -20.69 16.40 25.47
CA GLY A 86 -20.64 16.53 24.00
C GLY A 86 -19.22 16.75 23.48
N PHE A 87 -18.42 17.57 24.17
CA PHE A 87 -17.02 17.80 23.80
C PHE A 87 -16.15 16.56 24.04
N ALA A 88 -16.35 15.86 25.17
CA ALA A 88 -15.66 14.60 25.43
C ALA A 88 -15.98 13.55 24.34
N ALA A 89 -17.24 13.43 23.94
CA ALA A 89 -17.64 12.53 22.84
C ALA A 89 -16.97 12.90 21.51
N PHE A 90 -16.83 14.19 21.20
CA PHE A 90 -16.13 14.67 20.00
C PHE A 90 -14.62 14.35 20.02
N VAL A 91 -13.95 14.57 21.16
CA VAL A 91 -12.53 14.24 21.30
C VAL A 91 -12.32 12.72 21.18
N VAL A 92 -13.18 11.93 21.81
CA VAL A 92 -13.14 10.46 21.76
C VAL A 92 -13.42 9.93 20.35
N SER A 93 -14.46 10.44 19.66
CA SER A 93 -14.83 10.00 18.30
C SER A 93 -13.69 10.18 17.31
N SER A 94 -12.89 11.23 17.49
CA SER A 94 -11.72 11.48 16.67
C SER A 94 -10.75 10.29 16.70
N PHE A 95 -10.59 9.59 17.84
CA PHE A 95 -9.71 8.42 17.94
C PHE A 95 -10.23 7.21 17.17
N PHE A 96 -11.55 7.14 16.97
CA PHE A 96 -12.17 6.10 16.17
C PHE A 96 -12.10 6.36 14.67
N ALA A 97 -11.57 7.51 14.21
CA ALA A 97 -11.41 7.81 12.79
C ALA A 97 -10.74 6.66 12.01
N TYR A 98 -9.74 6.00 12.62
CA TYR A 98 -9.07 4.85 12.00
C TYR A 98 -10.00 3.65 11.77
N ARG A 99 -10.87 3.36 12.74
CA ARG A 99 -11.86 2.28 12.66
C ARG A 99 -12.98 2.63 11.70
N ILE A 100 -13.37 3.91 11.65
CA ILE A 100 -14.38 4.43 10.72
C ILE A 100 -13.84 4.33 9.29
N ASP A 101 -12.59 4.72 9.04
CA ASP A 101 -11.95 4.55 7.74
C ASP A 101 -11.94 3.08 7.34
N GLU A 102 -11.46 2.18 8.20
CA GLU A 102 -11.42 0.74 7.90
C GLU A 102 -12.82 0.18 7.57
N TRP A 103 -13.83 0.56 8.35
CA TRP A 103 -15.22 0.17 8.11
C TRP A 103 -15.76 0.74 6.80
N TYR A 104 -15.47 2.01 6.51
CA TYR A 104 -15.84 2.67 5.25
C TYR A 104 -15.17 2.01 4.04
N TYR A 105 -13.90 1.64 4.16
CA TYR A 105 -13.19 0.89 3.11
C TYR A 105 -13.80 -0.49 2.91
N ARG A 106 -14.13 -1.23 3.98
CA ARG A 106 -14.81 -2.54 3.86
C ARG A 106 -16.16 -2.39 3.16
N PHE A 107 -16.91 -1.36 3.50
CA PHE A 107 -18.21 -1.06 2.89
C PHE A 107 -18.09 -0.62 1.44
N THR A 108 -17.08 0.16 1.09
CA THR A 108 -16.83 0.58 -0.30
C THR A 108 -16.36 -0.60 -1.14
N LEU A 109 -15.47 -1.44 -0.60
CA LEU A 109 -14.99 -2.66 -1.27
C LEU A 109 -16.09 -3.68 -1.49
N SER A 110 -17.04 -3.84 -0.56
CA SER A 110 -18.16 -4.77 -0.74
C SER A 110 -19.08 -4.41 -1.91
N ARG A 111 -19.03 -3.15 -2.36
CA ARG A 111 -19.75 -2.65 -3.54
C ARG A 111 -18.91 -2.64 -4.82
N SER A 112 -17.61 -2.91 -4.72
CA SER A 112 -16.71 -2.90 -5.87
C SER A 112 -16.91 -4.13 -6.74
N THR A 113 -17.04 -3.94 -8.05
CA THR A 113 -17.09 -5.03 -9.03
C THR A 113 -15.80 -5.86 -9.08
N TRP A 114 -14.71 -5.30 -8.55
CA TRP A 114 -13.41 -5.97 -8.44
C TRP A 114 -13.36 -6.98 -7.30
N LEU A 115 -14.32 -6.97 -6.38
CA LEU A 115 -14.33 -7.92 -5.28
C LEU A 115 -14.63 -9.34 -5.79
N ASN A 116 -13.78 -10.29 -5.41
CA ASN A 116 -13.78 -11.69 -5.88
C ASN A 116 -13.47 -11.85 -7.37
N ALA A 117 -13.08 -10.79 -8.08
CA ALA A 117 -12.61 -10.88 -9.43
C ALA A 117 -11.26 -11.61 -9.48
N THR A 118 -11.05 -12.37 -10.54
CA THR A 118 -9.74 -12.92 -10.89
C THR A 118 -9.05 -11.89 -11.78
N CYS A 119 -7.84 -11.50 -11.41
CA CYS A 119 -6.99 -10.60 -12.17
C CYS A 119 -5.78 -11.38 -12.64
N ASP A 120 -5.60 -11.43 -13.95
CA ASP A 120 -4.39 -11.95 -14.56
C ASP A 120 -3.43 -10.78 -14.77
N ILE A 121 -2.20 -10.97 -14.31
CA ILE A 121 -1.14 -9.98 -14.32
C ILE A 121 -0.02 -10.57 -15.16
N GLU A 122 0.34 -9.87 -16.22
CA GLU A 122 1.45 -10.21 -17.09
C GLU A 122 2.58 -9.19 -16.86
N ILE A 123 3.74 -9.69 -16.47
CA ILE A 123 4.93 -8.90 -16.19
C ILE A 123 5.94 -9.18 -17.29
N SER A 124 6.20 -8.18 -18.12
CA SER A 124 7.12 -8.26 -19.26
C SER A 124 8.13 -7.12 -19.24
N GLY A 125 9.09 -7.15 -20.17
CA GLY A 125 10.03 -6.05 -20.34
C GLY A 125 9.34 -4.71 -20.67
N ASP A 126 8.18 -4.76 -21.34
CA ASP A 126 7.44 -3.57 -21.76
C ASP A 126 6.67 -2.91 -20.61
N GLY A 127 6.27 -3.71 -19.60
CA GLY A 127 5.53 -3.17 -18.47
C GLY A 127 4.79 -4.21 -17.65
N TYR A 128 3.84 -3.68 -16.90
CA TYR A 128 2.93 -4.38 -16.02
C TYR A 128 1.53 -4.35 -16.62
N ARG A 129 1.06 -5.47 -17.16
CA ARG A 129 -0.27 -5.61 -17.75
C ARG A 129 -1.21 -6.31 -16.77
N VAL A 130 -2.41 -5.77 -16.64
CA VAL A 130 -3.47 -6.32 -15.80
C VAL A 130 -4.70 -6.53 -16.66
N SER A 131 -5.18 -7.76 -16.71
CA SER A 131 -6.44 -8.12 -17.34
C SER A 131 -7.42 -8.69 -16.32
N SER A 132 -8.64 -8.17 -16.26
CA SER A 132 -9.73 -8.68 -15.42
C SER A 132 -11.08 -8.20 -15.92
N LEU A 133 -12.10 -9.06 -15.90
CA LEU A 133 -13.50 -8.69 -16.19
C LEU A 133 -13.69 -7.89 -17.50
N GLY A 134 -12.88 -8.17 -18.52
CA GLY A 134 -12.91 -7.46 -19.81
C GLY A 134 -12.17 -6.12 -19.83
N TYR A 135 -11.57 -5.71 -18.72
CA TYR A 135 -10.58 -4.64 -18.66
C TYR A 135 -9.20 -5.20 -18.93
N ASP A 136 -8.43 -4.49 -19.74
CA ASP A 136 -7.03 -4.79 -20.04
C ASP A 136 -6.25 -3.47 -20.01
N LEU A 137 -5.32 -3.37 -19.07
CA LEU A 137 -4.53 -2.17 -18.84
C LEU A 137 -3.06 -2.56 -18.80
N THR A 138 -2.28 -1.99 -19.73
CA THR A 138 -0.81 -2.09 -19.69
C THR A 138 -0.24 -0.81 -19.12
N VAL A 139 0.53 -0.93 -18.04
CA VAL A 139 1.21 0.17 -17.38
C VAL A 139 2.72 0.05 -17.66
N PRO A 140 3.35 1.04 -18.30
CA PRO A 140 4.79 0.98 -18.54
C PRO A 140 5.57 1.13 -17.24
N TRP A 141 6.77 0.55 -17.18
CA TRP A 141 7.63 0.60 -15.98
C TRP A 141 7.93 2.03 -15.51
N SER A 142 8.01 2.98 -16.44
CA SER A 142 8.24 4.41 -16.17
C SER A 142 7.11 5.09 -15.38
N SER A 143 5.91 4.50 -15.33
CA SER A 143 4.80 5.03 -14.54
C SER A 143 4.92 4.71 -13.05
N PHE A 144 5.76 3.73 -12.70
CA PHE A 144 6.03 3.39 -11.33
C PHE A 144 7.18 4.26 -10.83
N THR A 145 6.94 4.92 -9.70
CA THR A 145 7.94 5.80 -9.07
C THR A 145 8.77 5.06 -8.04
N MET A 146 8.22 3.98 -7.47
CA MET A 146 8.84 3.30 -6.34
C MET A 146 8.33 1.88 -6.16
N ALA A 147 9.19 1.01 -5.62
CA ALA A 147 8.82 -0.33 -5.19
C ALA A 147 9.19 -0.57 -3.71
N ASP A 148 8.26 -1.14 -2.95
CA ASP A 148 8.52 -1.70 -1.63
C ASP A 148 8.59 -3.22 -1.72
N ILE A 149 9.69 -3.78 -1.25
CA ILE A 149 9.91 -5.22 -1.23
C ILE A 149 9.74 -5.70 0.21
N PHE A 150 8.75 -6.57 0.42
CA PHE A 150 8.47 -7.22 1.70
C PHE A 150 8.97 -8.68 1.67
N ASN A 151 8.94 -9.32 2.83
CA ASN A 151 9.27 -10.75 2.95
C ASN A 151 8.27 -11.65 2.21
N ASP A 152 7.03 -11.18 2.03
CA ASP A 152 5.90 -11.94 1.51
C ASP A 152 5.34 -11.41 0.18
N GLY A 153 5.91 -10.32 -0.37
CA GLY A 153 5.52 -9.79 -1.67
C GLY A 153 6.19 -8.46 -2.03
N ILE A 154 5.75 -7.85 -3.13
CA ILE A 154 6.14 -6.52 -3.58
C ILE A 154 4.93 -5.61 -3.69
N LEU A 155 5.09 -4.35 -3.33
CA LEU A 155 4.11 -3.30 -3.59
C LEU A 155 4.72 -2.24 -4.51
N LEU A 156 4.10 -2.02 -5.67
CA LEU A 156 4.52 -1.02 -6.65
C LEU A 156 3.71 0.27 -6.47
N TYR A 157 4.35 1.43 -6.62
CA TYR A 157 3.72 2.74 -6.47
C TYR A 157 3.75 3.49 -7.79
N GLN A 158 2.60 4.03 -8.16
CA GLN A 158 2.46 5.00 -9.25
C GLN A 158 2.33 6.40 -8.62
N THR A 159 2.65 7.44 -9.38
CA THR A 159 2.71 8.83 -8.88
C THR A 159 1.44 9.28 -8.14
N ASN A 160 0.26 8.78 -8.55
CA ASN A 160 -1.02 9.20 -7.98
C ASN A 160 -1.82 8.05 -7.34
N THR A 161 -1.31 6.82 -7.38
CA THR A 161 -2.06 5.62 -6.98
C THR A 161 -1.11 4.52 -6.50
N SER A 162 -1.52 3.75 -5.50
CA SER A 162 -0.83 2.50 -5.15
C SER A 162 -1.28 1.40 -6.11
N SER A 163 -0.33 0.70 -6.73
CA SER A 163 -0.62 -0.55 -7.45
C SER A 163 -0.97 -1.65 -6.43
N PRO A 164 -1.71 -2.69 -6.80
CA PRO A 164 -1.90 -3.86 -5.93
C PRO A 164 -0.58 -4.46 -5.43
N TRP A 165 -0.60 -4.94 -4.19
CA TRP A 165 0.49 -5.70 -3.58
C TRP A 165 0.54 -7.11 -4.17
N ILE A 166 1.66 -7.53 -4.75
CA ILE A 166 1.83 -8.83 -5.38
C ILE A 166 2.52 -9.78 -4.38
N PRO A 167 1.81 -10.75 -3.78
CA PRO A 167 2.43 -11.72 -2.88
C PRO A 167 3.32 -12.69 -3.63
N TRP A 168 4.36 -13.21 -2.97
CA TRP A 168 5.21 -14.26 -3.54
C TRP A 168 4.45 -15.55 -3.81
N SER A 169 3.40 -15.83 -3.03
CA SER A 169 2.51 -16.97 -3.26
C SER A 169 1.63 -16.84 -4.51
N ALA A 170 1.61 -15.68 -5.17
CA ALA A 170 0.89 -15.49 -6.43
C ALA A 170 1.61 -16.14 -7.61
N PHE A 171 2.93 -16.30 -7.51
CA PHE A 171 3.76 -16.86 -8.56
C PHE A 171 3.58 -18.38 -8.60
N SER A 172 3.56 -18.93 -9.81
CA SER A 172 3.46 -20.38 -10.03
C SER A 172 4.72 -21.11 -9.56
N THR A 173 5.88 -20.45 -9.61
CA THR A 173 7.18 -21.00 -9.23
C THR A 173 7.99 -20.00 -8.39
N ASP A 174 8.78 -20.52 -7.46
CA ASP A 174 9.72 -19.71 -6.67
C ASP A 174 10.76 -19.02 -7.57
N PHE A 175 11.13 -19.67 -8.69
CA PHE A 175 12.03 -19.09 -9.69
C PHE A 175 11.47 -17.80 -10.30
N ASP A 176 10.18 -17.77 -10.65
CA ASP A 176 9.54 -16.58 -11.19
C ASP A 176 9.43 -15.47 -10.14
N ALA A 177 9.16 -15.82 -8.88
CA ALA A 177 9.16 -14.88 -7.77
C ALA A 177 10.55 -14.23 -7.57
N ASP A 178 11.62 -15.04 -7.55
CA ASP A 178 12.99 -14.57 -7.42
C ASP A 178 13.43 -13.73 -8.63
N ARG A 179 13.05 -14.14 -9.84
CA ARG A 179 13.30 -13.41 -11.08
C ARG A 179 12.64 -12.05 -11.06
N PHE A 180 11.38 -11.98 -10.63
CA PHE A 180 10.66 -10.71 -10.49
C PHE A 180 11.24 -9.83 -9.38
N ARG A 181 11.65 -10.42 -8.25
CA ARG A 181 12.33 -9.70 -7.17
C ARG A 181 13.63 -9.06 -7.65
N ASN A 182 14.46 -9.82 -8.37
CA ASN A 182 15.72 -9.32 -8.93
C ASN A 182 15.50 -8.26 -10.01
N PHE A 183 14.48 -8.45 -10.87
CA PHE A 183 14.08 -7.43 -11.84
C PHE A 183 13.68 -6.13 -11.12
N THR A 184 12.84 -6.21 -10.09
CA THR A 184 12.38 -5.03 -9.33
C THR A 184 13.55 -4.30 -8.66
N LEU A 185 14.48 -5.04 -8.05
CA LEU A 185 15.68 -4.46 -7.45
C LEU A 185 16.54 -3.69 -8.47
N ARG A 186 16.63 -4.18 -9.71
CA ARG A 186 17.38 -3.50 -10.78
C ARG A 186 16.61 -2.32 -11.35
N GLN A 187 15.33 -2.53 -11.70
CA GLN A 187 14.47 -1.51 -12.32
C GLN A 187 14.28 -0.29 -11.42
N PHE A 188 14.23 -0.50 -10.11
CA PHE A 188 14.05 0.56 -9.11
C PHE A 188 15.32 0.77 -8.28
N ALA A 189 16.52 0.54 -8.82
CA ALA A 189 17.78 0.62 -8.08
C ALA A 189 17.92 1.90 -7.23
N ASP A 190 17.50 3.04 -7.77
CA ASP A 190 17.56 4.33 -7.07
C ASP A 190 16.34 4.64 -6.19
N ASN A 191 15.23 3.93 -6.38
CA ASN A 191 13.93 4.21 -5.76
C ASN A 191 13.21 2.94 -5.28
N HIS A 192 13.90 2.08 -4.54
CA HIS A 192 13.29 0.95 -3.84
C HIS A 192 13.53 1.01 -2.34
N ARG A 193 12.63 0.42 -1.56
CA ARG A 193 12.84 0.16 -0.14
C ARG A 193 12.67 -1.32 0.13
N VAL A 194 13.73 -1.93 0.67
CA VAL A 194 13.67 -3.31 1.15
C VAL A 194 13.25 -3.27 2.61
N HIS A 195 12.06 -3.77 2.89
CA HIS A 195 11.54 -3.95 4.23
C HIS A 195 11.85 -5.38 4.68
N ALA A 196 12.96 -5.56 5.39
CA ALA A 196 13.07 -6.70 6.28
C ALA A 196 12.04 -6.47 7.39
N GLU A 197 11.00 -7.31 7.49
CA GLU A 197 10.18 -7.25 8.70
C GLU A 197 11.11 -7.48 9.89
N ALA A 198 11.23 -6.47 10.75
CA ALA A 198 11.40 -6.75 12.15
C ALA A 198 10.15 -7.55 12.53
N ARG A 199 10.31 -8.85 12.82
CA ARG A 199 9.25 -9.67 13.43
C ARG A 199 8.71 -8.88 14.61
N TRP A 200 7.58 -8.20 14.43
CA TRP A 200 6.79 -7.73 15.54
C TRP A 200 6.10 -8.96 16.11
N PHE A 201 6.82 -9.67 16.97
CA PHE A 201 6.19 -10.54 17.96
C PHE A 201 5.20 -9.67 18.74
N GLY A 202 3.90 -9.92 18.58
CA GLY A 202 2.90 -9.12 19.28
C GLY A 202 1.46 -9.49 18.95
N PHE A 203 1.01 -10.62 19.50
CA PHE A 203 -0.41 -11.00 19.67
C PHE A 203 -1.22 -11.34 18.41
N THR A 204 -0.90 -12.48 17.78
CA THR A 204 -1.97 -13.37 17.32
C THR A 204 -2.32 -14.32 18.47
N ASN A 205 -3.46 -14.08 19.13
CA ASN A 205 -4.10 -15.08 19.97
C ASN A 205 -4.58 -16.22 19.06
N GLY A 206 -3.67 -17.12 18.71
CA GLY A 206 -3.98 -18.43 18.17
C GLY A 206 -4.54 -19.30 19.27
N MET A 207 -5.82 -19.16 19.58
CA MET A 207 -6.56 -20.16 20.36
C MET A 207 -6.89 -21.33 19.42
N SER A 208 -5.86 -22.09 19.09
CA SER A 208 -5.97 -23.42 18.50
C SER A 208 -6.40 -24.38 19.60
N THR A 209 -7.70 -24.66 19.67
CA THR A 209 -8.20 -25.77 20.47
C THR A 209 -7.86 -27.07 19.74
N HIS A 210 -6.72 -27.66 20.10
CA HIS A 210 -6.54 -29.10 20.00
C HIS A 210 -7.62 -29.80 20.84
N GLY A 211 -8.55 -30.49 20.18
CA GLY A 211 -9.32 -31.57 20.79
C GLY A 211 -8.60 -32.90 20.52
N PRO A 212 -8.34 -33.74 21.52
CA PRO A 212 -7.71 -35.04 21.31
C PRO A 212 -8.73 -36.14 20.97
N ARG A 213 -8.27 -37.03 20.08
CA ARG A 213 -8.78 -38.35 19.67
C ARG A 213 -9.90 -38.38 18.64
#